data_AF-A0A2S4RUY7-F1
#
_entry.id   AF-A0A2S4RUY7-F1
#
_cell.length_a   1.000
_cell.length_b   1.000
_cell.length_c   1.000
_cell.angle_alpha   90.00
_cell.angle_beta   90.00
_cell.angle_gamma   90.00
#
_symmetry.space_group_name_H-M   'P 1'
#
loop_
_entity.id
_entity.type
_entity.pdbx_description
1 polymer ?
#
loop_
_entity_poly.entity_id
_entity_poly.type
_entity_poly.pdbx_seq_one_letter_code
_entity_poly.pdbx_strand_id
1 'polypeptide(L)'
;MKFSIQSNQSYSFVSKAFSAKETVNLDISVSRKNSFFCSCVGVSNTYVKYDLNNGAGTAKLKLNKVFAEIEKAISSANPTSDLKNQWVRQECITMPSSEINKLLDTVCINLRGTIKKESKASIFSSVSSMQSAELDVNSAQSSIKHVITGNHSVKKTIAKLQKNCETNEKKNLLSNAIVNDIAERFYDKTCGQVKLSAVRQQAVNAFMSEFNIKQELNPSPFGTVRESRHFD
;
A
#
# COMPACT_ATOMS: atom_id res chain seq x y z
N MET A 1 -2.28 -5.66 22.86
CA MET A 1 -3.07 -4.63 22.14
C MET A 1 -3.45 -5.20 20.78
N LYS A 2 -4.75 -5.42 20.53
CA LYS A 2 -5.28 -5.85 19.23
C LYS A 2 -5.64 -4.60 18.45
N PHE A 3 -4.95 -4.33 17.35
CA PHE A 3 -5.40 -3.38 16.35
C PHE A 3 -6.04 -4.22 15.25
N SER A 4 -7.35 -4.08 15.06
CA SER A 4 -7.96 -4.58 13.84
C SER A 4 -7.74 -3.54 12.77
N ILE A 5 -7.01 -3.91 11.73
CA ILE A 5 -6.93 -3.11 10.52
C ILE A 5 -7.92 -3.78 9.58
N GLN A 6 -9.19 -3.37 9.67
CA GLN A 6 -10.06 -3.56 8.54
C GLN A 6 -9.45 -2.74 7.40
N SER A 7 -8.87 -3.40 6.40
CA SER A 7 -8.40 -2.76 5.17
C SER A 7 -9.58 -2.27 4.29
N ASN A 8 -10.66 -1.82 4.91
CA ASN A 8 -11.75 -1.11 4.26
C ASN A 8 -11.40 0.37 4.25
N GLN A 9 -10.46 0.76 3.38
CA GLN A 9 -10.36 2.14 2.93
C GLN A 9 -11.54 2.43 2.01
N SER A 10 -12.72 2.62 2.60
CA SER A 10 -13.97 2.93 1.90
C SER A 10 -14.47 4.29 2.37
N TYR A 11 -14.25 5.30 1.53
CA TYR A 11 -14.84 6.64 1.64
C TYR A 11 -16.36 6.51 1.64
N SER A 12 -17.13 7.26 2.45
CA SER A 12 -18.57 7.01 2.66
C SER A 12 -19.41 6.94 1.37
N PHE A 13 -19.13 7.75 0.35
CA PHE A 13 -19.79 7.68 -0.96
C PHE A 13 -19.30 6.48 -1.82
N VAL A 14 -17.99 6.25 -1.80
CA VAL A 14 -17.32 5.11 -2.44
C VAL A 14 -17.80 3.79 -1.81
N SER A 15 -18.06 3.75 -0.51
CA SER A 15 -18.47 2.57 0.26
C SER A 15 -19.81 1.99 -0.21
N LYS A 16 -20.77 2.85 -0.58
CA LYS A 16 -22.08 2.42 -1.11
C LYS A 16 -21.96 1.79 -2.49
N ALA A 17 -21.03 2.26 -3.33
CA ALA A 17 -20.73 1.65 -4.64
C ALA A 17 -19.88 0.36 -4.53
N PHE A 18 -19.29 0.07 -3.35
CA PHE A 18 -18.33 -1.02 -3.12
C PHE A 18 -18.94 -2.24 -2.39
N SER A 19 -20.23 -2.20 -2.03
CA SER A 19 -20.85 -3.07 -1.03
C SER A 19 -21.16 -4.53 -1.45
N ALA A 20 -20.58 -5.03 -2.55
CA ALA A 20 -20.87 -6.39 -3.06
C ALA A 20 -19.65 -7.24 -3.43
N LYS A 21 -18.43 -6.84 -3.02
CA LYS A 21 -17.22 -7.64 -3.28
C LYS A 21 -16.88 -8.53 -2.08
N GLU A 22 -16.40 -9.73 -2.40
CA GLU A 22 -15.79 -10.64 -1.44
C GLU A 22 -14.65 -9.93 -0.70
N THR A 23 -14.60 -10.05 0.62
CA THR A 23 -13.61 -9.36 1.47
C THR A 23 -12.71 -10.35 2.17
N VAL A 24 -11.49 -9.91 2.47
CA VAL A 24 -10.53 -10.64 3.31
C VAL A 24 -10.31 -9.82 4.57
N ASN A 25 -10.56 -10.41 5.73
CA ASN A 25 -10.27 -9.76 7.01
C ASN A 25 -8.80 -10.03 7.40
N LEU A 26 -7.93 -9.05 7.18
CA LEU A 26 -6.49 -9.17 7.42
C LEU A 26 -6.01 -8.09 8.39
N ASP A 27 -5.73 -8.50 9.62
CA ASP A 27 -5.13 -7.64 10.63
C ASP A 27 -3.60 -7.63 10.48
N ILE A 28 -3.03 -6.42 10.44
CA ILE A 28 -1.59 -6.21 10.29
C ILE A 28 -1.06 -5.56 11.57
N SER A 29 -0.07 -6.18 12.19
CA SER A 29 0.58 -5.64 13.39
C SER A 29 2.09 -5.61 13.23
N VAL A 30 2.72 -4.53 13.73
CA VAL A 30 4.16 -4.33 13.65
C VAL A 30 4.76 -4.46 15.05
N SER A 31 5.85 -5.21 15.17
CA SER A 31 6.60 -5.33 16.43
C SER A 31 8.08 -5.12 16.15
N ARG A 32 8.76 -4.36 17.02
CA ARG A 32 10.22 -4.24 17.02
C ARG A 32 10.78 -5.14 18.13
N LYS A 33 11.81 -5.91 17.83
CA LYS A 33 12.59 -6.66 18.82
C LYS A 33 14.04 -6.22 18.75
N ASN A 34 14.57 -5.75 19.88
CA ASN A 34 15.99 -5.51 20.04
C ASN A 34 16.64 -6.85 20.37
N SER A 35 17.68 -7.23 19.63
CA SER A 35 18.44 -8.44 19.94
C SER A 35 19.39 -8.15 21.10
N PHE A 36 19.30 -8.93 22.17
CA PHE A 36 20.12 -8.79 23.40
C PHE A 36 21.63 -8.87 23.13
N PHE A 37 22.06 -9.47 22.01
CA PHE A 37 23.46 -9.63 21.60
C PHE A 37 23.96 -8.59 20.58
N CYS A 38 23.18 -7.54 20.30
CA CYS A 38 23.53 -6.46 19.36
C CYS A 38 23.35 -5.04 19.94
N SER A 39 23.30 -4.90 21.27
CA SER A 39 23.20 -3.58 21.92
C SER A 39 24.37 -2.65 21.56
N CYS A 40 25.52 -3.19 21.14
CA CYS A 40 26.67 -2.40 20.69
C CYS A 40 26.55 -1.86 19.25
N VAL A 41 25.55 -2.29 18.45
CA VAL A 41 25.39 -1.91 17.01
C VAL A 41 23.99 -1.34 16.70
N GLY A 42 23.07 -1.29 17.66
CA GLY A 42 21.75 -0.64 17.47
C GLY A 42 20.83 -1.32 16.44
N VAL A 43 21.08 -2.58 16.07
CA VAL A 43 20.27 -3.27 15.05
C VAL A 43 18.95 -3.77 15.66
N SER A 44 17.87 -3.02 15.41
CA SER A 44 16.50 -3.44 15.75
C SER A 44 15.88 -4.29 14.64
N ASN A 45 15.29 -5.43 15.00
CA ASN A 45 14.58 -6.29 14.05
C ASN A 45 13.10 -5.88 14.00
N THR A 46 12.66 -5.33 12.87
CA THR A 46 11.23 -5.06 12.63
C THR A 46 10.55 -6.30 12.06
N TYR A 47 9.42 -6.67 12.65
CA TYR A 47 8.58 -7.75 12.17
C TYR A 47 7.17 -7.25 11.89
N VAL A 48 6.57 -7.77 10.83
CA VAL A 48 5.15 -7.61 10.53
C VAL A 48 4.47 -8.95 10.76
N LYS A 49 3.39 -8.96 11.54
CA LYS A 49 2.50 -10.10 11.70
C LYS A 49 1.23 -9.81 10.91
N TYR A 50 0.85 -10.78 10.08
CA TYR A 50 -0.41 -10.86 9.38
C TYR A 50 -1.30 -11.88 10.08
N ASP A 51 -2.52 -11.48 10.39
CA ASP A 51 -3.52 -12.28 11.09
C ASP A 51 -4.82 -12.28 10.29
N LEU A 52 -5.17 -13.45 9.76
CA LEU A 52 -6.27 -13.64 8.82
C LEU A 52 -7.49 -14.17 9.58
N ASN A 53 -8.65 -13.54 9.34
CA ASN A 53 -9.95 -13.92 9.89
C ASN A 53 -9.90 -14.14 11.41
N ASN A 54 -9.39 -13.14 12.14
CA ASN A 54 -9.33 -13.13 13.61
C ASN A 54 -8.63 -14.36 14.24
N GLY A 55 -7.56 -14.85 13.62
CA GLY A 55 -6.74 -15.94 14.15
C GLY A 55 -6.80 -17.25 13.36
N ALA A 56 -7.64 -17.35 12.32
CA ALA A 56 -7.72 -18.55 11.48
C ALA A 56 -6.40 -18.87 10.78
N GLY A 57 -5.61 -17.85 10.46
CA GLY A 57 -4.25 -18.02 9.93
C GLY A 57 -3.33 -16.90 10.37
N THR A 58 -2.14 -17.23 10.87
CA THR A 58 -1.15 -16.22 11.24
C THR A 58 0.20 -16.48 10.58
N ALA A 59 0.84 -15.39 10.14
CA ALA A 59 2.19 -15.42 9.61
C ALA A 59 2.98 -14.20 10.08
N LYS A 60 4.29 -14.38 10.23
CA LYS A 60 5.20 -13.34 10.69
C LYS A 60 6.36 -13.22 9.73
N LEU A 61 6.64 -12.00 9.28
CA LEU A 61 7.68 -11.67 8.34
C LEU A 61 8.71 -10.78 9.02
N LYS A 62 10.00 -11.06 8.82
CA LYS A 62 11.10 -10.21 9.28
C LYS A 62 11.36 -9.15 8.22
N LEU A 63 10.86 -7.94 8.44
CA LEU A 63 10.78 -6.89 7.42
C LEU A 63 12.16 -6.47 6.92
N ASN A 64 13.12 -6.25 7.83
CA ASN A 64 14.48 -5.85 7.44
C ASN A 64 15.16 -6.87 6.52
N LYS A 65 14.90 -8.17 6.73
CA LYS A 65 15.45 -9.23 5.88
C LYS A 65 14.83 -9.15 4.48
N VAL A 66 13.51 -9.00 4.39
CA VAL A 66 12.82 -8.85 3.11
C VAL A 66 13.26 -7.60 2.38
N PHE A 67 13.43 -6.48 3.07
CA PHE A 67 13.94 -5.24 2.47
C PHE A 67 15.36 -5.39 1.95
N ALA A 68 16.25 -6.05 2.69
CA ALA A 68 17.60 -6.35 2.20
C ALA A 68 17.58 -7.25 0.94
N GLU A 69 16.68 -8.24 0.88
CA GLU A 69 16.51 -9.09 -0.29
C GLU A 69 15.97 -8.31 -1.51
N ILE A 70 15.01 -7.39 -1.29
CA ILE A 70 14.48 -6.50 -2.33
C ILE A 70 15.55 -5.54 -2.82
N GLU A 71 16.28 -4.88 -1.91
CA GLU A 71 17.40 -3.98 -2.23
C GLU A 71 18.48 -4.70 -3.04
N LYS A 72 18.82 -5.94 -2.65
CA LYS A 72 19.77 -6.77 -3.40
C LYS A 72 19.27 -7.02 -4.83
N ALA A 73 18.00 -7.39 -5.01
CA ALA A 73 17.43 -7.63 -6.34
C ALA A 73 17.45 -6.35 -7.21
N ILE A 74 17.10 -5.20 -6.63
CA ILE A 74 17.15 -3.90 -7.32
C ILE A 74 18.57 -3.53 -7.71
N SER A 75 19.53 -3.69 -6.79
CA SER A 75 20.94 -3.40 -7.05
C SER A 75 21.56 -4.36 -8.08
N SER A 76 21.14 -5.62 -8.14
CA SER A 76 21.55 -6.53 -9.21
C SER A 76 21.02 -6.10 -10.58
N ALA A 77 19.82 -5.54 -10.66
CA ALA A 77 19.26 -5.00 -11.90
C ALA A 77 19.82 -3.61 -12.26
N ASN A 78 20.28 -2.85 -11.26
CA ASN A 78 20.81 -1.49 -11.40
C ASN A 78 22.20 -1.41 -10.74
N PRO A 79 23.26 -1.89 -11.41
CA PRO A 79 24.56 -2.15 -10.79
C PRO A 79 25.35 -0.89 -10.41
N THR A 80 25.03 0.26 -11.00
CA THR A 80 25.70 1.54 -10.70
C THR A 80 24.82 2.42 -9.82
N SER A 81 25.44 3.34 -9.08
CA SER A 81 24.72 4.35 -8.29
C SER A 81 23.77 5.19 -9.14
N ASP A 82 24.19 5.53 -10.37
CA ASP A 82 23.39 6.38 -11.26
C ASP A 82 22.15 5.67 -11.75
N LEU A 83 22.27 4.40 -12.17
CA LEU A 83 21.13 3.59 -12.57
C LEU A 83 20.17 3.37 -11.39
N LYS A 84 20.71 3.12 -10.19
CA LYS A 84 19.89 2.99 -8.98
C LYS A 84 19.14 4.30 -8.67
N ASN A 85 19.80 5.45 -8.78
CA ASN A 85 19.18 6.75 -8.55
C ASN A 85 18.10 7.07 -9.59
N GLN A 86 18.32 6.72 -10.87
CA GLN A 86 17.31 6.86 -11.91
C GLN A 86 16.10 5.97 -11.64
N TRP A 87 16.33 4.71 -11.25
CA TRP A 87 15.27 3.79 -10.86
C TRP A 87 14.46 4.33 -9.67
N VAL A 88 15.12 4.84 -8.63
CA VAL A 88 14.43 5.46 -7.48
C VAL A 88 13.55 6.61 -7.94
N ARG A 89 14.08 7.54 -8.76
CA ARG A 89 13.29 8.67 -9.29
C ARG A 89 12.05 8.18 -10.05
N GLN A 90 12.22 7.19 -10.92
CA GLN A 90 11.11 6.60 -11.69
C GLN A 90 10.07 5.95 -10.78
N GLU A 91 10.45 5.20 -9.75
CA GLU A 91 9.51 4.60 -8.81
C GLU A 91 8.78 5.64 -7.95
N CYS A 92 9.45 6.75 -7.61
CA CYS A 92 8.83 7.84 -6.87
C CYS A 92 7.69 8.52 -7.66
N ILE A 93 7.72 8.44 -8.99
CA ILE A 93 6.63 8.89 -9.89
C ILE A 93 5.62 7.75 -10.12
N THR A 94 6.12 6.57 -10.48
CA THR A 94 5.32 5.44 -10.99
C THR A 94 4.39 4.88 -9.92
N MET A 95 4.88 4.70 -8.69
CA MET A 95 4.11 4.07 -7.63
C MET A 95 2.88 4.90 -7.22
N PRO A 96 3.00 6.20 -6.83
CA PRO A 96 1.82 7.01 -6.53
C PRO A 96 0.89 7.16 -7.73
N SER A 97 1.43 7.34 -8.94
CA SER A 97 0.63 7.42 -10.16
C SER A 97 -0.21 6.16 -10.41
N SER A 98 0.38 4.99 -10.19
CA SER A 98 -0.32 3.71 -10.34
C SER A 98 -1.44 3.52 -9.31
N GLU A 99 -1.32 4.10 -8.11
CA GLU A 99 -2.36 4.06 -7.09
C GLU A 99 -3.56 4.93 -7.49
N ILE A 100 -3.31 6.11 -8.08
CA ILE A 100 -4.37 6.96 -8.65
C ILE A 100 -5.07 6.21 -9.77
N ASN A 101 -4.32 5.62 -10.71
CA ASN A 101 -4.89 4.86 -11.82
C ASN A 101 -5.77 3.71 -11.35
N LYS A 102 -5.30 2.90 -10.39
CA LYS A 102 -6.09 1.81 -9.81
C LYS A 102 -7.37 2.29 -9.13
N LEU A 103 -7.30 3.43 -8.46
CA LEU A 103 -8.46 4.05 -7.83
C LEU A 103 -9.50 4.44 -8.88
N LEU A 104 -9.08 5.13 -9.93
CA LEU A 104 -9.95 5.55 -11.03
C LEU A 104 -10.54 4.34 -11.78
N ASP A 105 -9.73 3.32 -12.06
CA ASP A 105 -10.19 2.07 -12.68
C ASP A 105 -11.26 1.39 -11.81
N THR A 106 -11.05 1.36 -10.49
CA THR A 106 -12.03 0.79 -9.55
C THR A 106 -13.35 1.56 -9.57
N VAL A 107 -13.29 2.89 -9.64
CA VAL A 107 -14.47 3.74 -9.77
C VAL A 107 -15.19 3.49 -11.09
N CYS A 108 -14.48 3.44 -12.22
CA CYS A 108 -15.04 3.13 -13.53
C CYS A 108 -15.77 1.78 -13.53
N ILE A 109 -15.14 0.74 -12.97
CA ILE A 109 -15.73 -0.60 -12.87
C ILE A 109 -17.03 -0.55 -12.05
N ASN A 110 -17.02 0.13 -10.90
CA ASN A 110 -18.16 0.12 -9.99
C ASN A 110 -19.33 0.98 -10.49
N LEU A 111 -19.03 2.12 -11.13
CA LEU A 111 -20.05 3.00 -11.71
C LEU A 111 -20.46 2.57 -13.13
N ARG A 112 -19.86 1.51 -13.68
CA ARG A 112 -20.03 1.06 -15.07
C ARG A 112 -19.85 2.21 -16.07
N GLY A 113 -18.86 3.05 -15.80
CA GLY A 113 -18.60 4.28 -16.55
C GLY A 113 -17.16 4.34 -17.07
N THR A 114 -16.89 5.39 -17.83
CA THR A 114 -15.56 5.69 -18.36
C THR A 114 -15.19 7.12 -18.00
N ILE A 115 -13.99 7.30 -17.44
CA ILE A 115 -13.41 8.62 -17.21
C ILE A 115 -12.71 9.06 -18.50
N LYS A 116 -13.08 10.23 -19.00
CA LYS A 116 -12.45 10.84 -20.17
C LYS A 116 -10.99 11.19 -19.88
N LYS A 117 -10.15 11.22 -20.92
CA LYS A 117 -8.71 11.49 -20.77
C LYS A 117 -8.45 12.87 -20.15
N GLU A 118 -9.28 13.85 -20.48
CA GLU A 118 -9.18 15.23 -19.99
C GLU A 118 -9.45 15.29 -18.49
N SER A 119 -10.54 14.67 -18.03
CA SER A 119 -10.86 14.59 -16.59
C SER A 119 -9.82 13.78 -15.82
N LYS A 120 -9.29 12.70 -16.41
CA LYS A 120 -8.19 11.95 -15.82
C LYS A 120 -6.94 12.84 -15.65
N ALA A 121 -6.57 13.60 -16.67
CA ALA A 121 -5.44 14.53 -16.59
C ALA A 121 -5.67 15.65 -15.56
N SER A 122 -6.88 16.20 -15.49
CA SER A 122 -7.28 17.19 -14.47
C SER A 122 -7.09 16.65 -13.04
N ILE A 123 -7.55 15.42 -12.77
CA ILE A 123 -7.36 14.75 -11.48
C ILE A 123 -5.87 14.60 -11.15
N PHE A 124 -5.06 14.12 -12.10
CA PHE A 124 -3.61 13.97 -11.89
C PHE A 124 -2.92 15.30 -11.60
N SER A 125 -3.24 16.36 -12.34
CA SER A 125 -2.71 17.71 -12.12
C SER A 125 -3.09 18.25 -10.73
N SER A 126 -4.32 18.02 -10.30
CA SER A 126 -4.82 18.42 -8.98
C SER A 126 -4.06 17.73 -7.85
N VAL A 127 -3.87 16.40 -7.95
CA VAL A 127 -3.09 15.63 -6.96
C VAL A 127 -1.62 16.03 -6.96
N SER A 128 -1.02 16.21 -8.14
CA SER A 128 0.38 16.64 -8.30
C SER A 128 0.63 17.97 -7.59
N SER A 129 -0.26 18.95 -7.80
CA SER A 129 -0.21 20.25 -7.12
C SER A 129 -0.33 20.13 -5.61
N MET A 130 -1.34 19.40 -5.11
CA MET A 130 -1.60 19.28 -3.67
C MET A 130 -0.56 18.48 -2.89
N GLN A 131 0.16 17.57 -3.55
CA GLN A 131 1.18 16.73 -2.90
C GLN A 131 2.61 17.13 -3.27
N SER A 132 2.78 18.17 -4.10
CA SER A 132 4.08 18.55 -4.69
C SER A 132 4.80 17.33 -5.27
N ALA A 133 4.04 16.47 -5.95
CA ALA A 133 4.48 15.18 -6.45
C ALA A 133 4.54 15.21 -7.97
N GLU A 134 5.62 14.73 -8.56
CA GLU A 134 5.66 14.43 -9.99
C GLU A 134 4.88 13.14 -10.27
N LEU A 135 3.90 13.21 -11.19
CA LEU A 135 2.99 12.12 -11.49
C LEU A 135 2.88 11.92 -13.01
N ASP A 136 2.63 10.68 -13.41
CA ASP A 136 2.44 10.28 -14.81
C ASP A 136 1.10 9.55 -14.97
N VAL A 137 0.22 10.13 -15.80
CA VAL A 137 -1.14 9.62 -16.08
C VAL A 137 -1.13 8.20 -16.69
N ASN A 138 -0.03 7.78 -17.31
CA ASN A 138 0.09 6.50 -18.01
C ASN A 138 0.71 5.40 -17.13
N SER A 139 1.22 5.74 -15.94
CA SER A 139 1.92 4.80 -15.06
C SER A 139 0.97 3.78 -14.43
N ALA A 140 1.12 2.50 -14.78
CA ALA A 140 0.21 1.44 -14.34
C ALA A 140 0.82 0.44 -13.35
N GLN A 141 2.12 0.11 -13.47
CA GLN A 141 2.77 -0.95 -12.68
C GLN A 141 4.11 -0.47 -12.12
N SER A 142 4.27 -0.62 -10.81
CA SER A 142 5.54 -0.37 -10.11
C SER A 142 6.38 -1.64 -10.07
N SER A 143 7.67 -1.52 -10.36
CA SER A 143 8.61 -2.66 -10.34
C SER A 143 8.85 -3.19 -8.91
N ILE A 144 8.67 -2.34 -7.88
CA ILE A 144 8.73 -2.75 -6.47
C ILE A 144 7.77 -3.91 -6.20
N LYS A 145 6.54 -3.82 -6.72
CA LYS A 145 5.51 -4.86 -6.53
C LYS A 145 5.90 -6.17 -7.22
N HIS A 146 6.53 -6.10 -8.40
CA HIS A 146 7.04 -7.29 -9.09
C HIS A 146 8.17 -7.98 -8.31
N VAL A 147 9.13 -7.21 -7.80
CA VAL A 147 10.24 -7.75 -6.98
C VAL A 147 9.69 -8.41 -5.71
N ILE A 148 8.73 -7.78 -5.02
CA ILE A 148 8.09 -8.33 -3.81
C ILE A 148 7.33 -9.61 -4.13
N THR A 149 6.57 -9.63 -5.22
CA THR A 149 5.83 -10.82 -5.67
C THR A 149 6.77 -11.98 -5.97
N GLY A 150 7.97 -11.71 -6.48
CA GLY A 150 9.03 -12.68 -6.72
C GLY A 150 9.73 -13.19 -5.45
N ASN A 151 9.68 -12.45 -4.34
CA ASN A 151 10.47 -12.75 -3.13
C ASN A 151 10.02 -14.05 -2.44
N HIS A 152 10.98 -14.94 -2.14
CA HIS A 152 10.71 -16.25 -1.57
C HIS A 152 10.05 -16.20 -0.18
N SER A 153 10.53 -15.33 0.72
CA SER A 153 9.99 -15.17 2.07
C SER A 153 8.55 -14.66 2.05
N VAL A 154 8.25 -13.74 1.13
CA VAL A 154 6.90 -13.21 0.88
C VAL A 154 5.99 -14.28 0.30
N LYS A 155 6.41 -14.98 -0.76
CA LYS A 155 5.65 -16.11 -1.36
C LYS A 155 5.31 -17.18 -0.31
N LYS A 156 6.27 -17.57 0.52
CA LYS A 156 6.06 -18.55 1.59
C LYS A 156 5.03 -18.07 2.62
N THR A 157 5.08 -16.78 2.96
CA THR A 157 4.13 -16.15 3.90
C THR A 157 2.72 -16.12 3.33
N ILE A 158 2.57 -15.70 2.07
CA ILE A 158 1.30 -15.69 1.34
C ILE A 158 0.74 -17.12 1.25
N ALA A 159 1.53 -18.07 0.77
CA ALA A 159 1.09 -19.47 0.61
C ALA A 159 0.65 -20.10 1.93
N LYS A 160 1.28 -19.74 3.07
CA LYS A 160 0.86 -20.19 4.39
C LYS A 160 -0.55 -19.68 4.74
N LEU A 161 -0.82 -18.41 4.50
CA LEU A 161 -2.10 -17.79 4.83
C LEU A 161 -3.22 -18.20 3.88
N GLN A 162 -2.92 -18.35 2.58
CA GLN A 162 -3.87 -18.77 1.54
C GLN A 162 -4.48 -20.15 1.79
N LYS A 163 -3.86 -21.01 2.62
CA LYS A 163 -4.46 -22.28 3.07
C LYS A 163 -5.78 -22.10 3.83
N ASN A 164 -6.01 -20.92 4.40
CA ASN A 164 -7.21 -20.58 5.15
C ASN A 164 -8.19 -19.72 4.33
N CYS A 165 -8.01 -19.65 3.01
CA CYS A 165 -8.91 -18.99 2.07
C CYS A 165 -9.64 -20.04 1.23
N GLU A 166 -10.96 -19.93 1.17
CA GLU A 166 -11.84 -20.89 0.48
C GLU A 166 -11.81 -20.72 -1.05
N THR A 167 -11.76 -19.47 -1.52
CA THR A 167 -11.89 -19.11 -2.94
C THR A 167 -10.59 -18.58 -3.51
N ASN A 168 -10.42 -18.66 -4.84
CA ASN A 168 -9.24 -18.10 -5.51
C ASN A 168 -9.26 -16.57 -5.47
N GLU A 169 -10.45 -15.99 -5.46
CA GLU A 169 -10.73 -14.57 -5.29
C GLU A 169 -10.18 -14.07 -3.94
N LYS A 170 -10.53 -14.73 -2.82
CA LYS A 170 -9.95 -14.44 -1.49
C LYS A 170 -8.44 -14.62 -1.47
N LYS A 171 -7.92 -15.67 -2.12
CA LYS A 171 -6.46 -15.91 -2.20
C LYS A 171 -5.74 -14.79 -2.95
N ASN A 172 -6.34 -14.27 -4.02
CA ASN A 172 -5.79 -13.17 -4.81
C ASN A 172 -5.87 -11.84 -4.06
N LEU A 173 -6.99 -11.56 -3.39
CA LEU A 173 -7.16 -10.39 -2.53
C LEU A 173 -6.13 -10.38 -1.40
N LEU A 174 -5.94 -11.52 -0.73
CA LEU A 174 -4.93 -11.69 0.33
C LEU A 174 -3.51 -11.43 -0.19
N SER A 175 -3.14 -12.05 -1.32
CA SER A 175 -1.82 -11.82 -1.95
C SER A 175 -1.59 -10.34 -2.24
N ASN A 176 -2.58 -9.69 -2.86
CA ASN A 176 -2.50 -8.28 -3.21
C ASN A 176 -2.38 -7.40 -1.96
N ALA A 177 -3.14 -7.69 -0.90
CA ALA A 177 -3.06 -6.94 0.36
C ALA A 177 -1.66 -7.02 0.99
N ILE A 178 -1.07 -8.22 1.07
CA ILE A 178 0.27 -8.41 1.63
C ILE A 178 1.34 -7.75 0.75
N VAL A 179 1.28 -7.93 -0.57
CA VAL A 179 2.23 -7.31 -1.50
C VAL A 179 2.14 -5.78 -1.42
N ASN A 180 0.93 -5.22 -1.39
CA ASN A 180 0.74 -3.77 -1.27
C ASN A 180 1.24 -3.21 0.07
N ASP A 181 0.99 -3.88 1.20
CA ASP A 181 1.51 -3.45 2.51
C ASP A 181 3.05 -3.42 2.53
N ILE A 182 3.70 -4.47 2.03
CA ILE A 182 5.17 -4.52 1.96
C ILE A 182 5.70 -3.44 0.99
N ALA A 183 5.04 -3.27 -0.15
CA ALA A 183 5.44 -2.29 -1.16
C ALA A 183 5.33 -0.87 -0.63
N GLU A 184 4.24 -0.52 0.05
CA GLU A 184 4.04 0.80 0.64
C GLU A 184 5.09 1.10 1.71
N ARG A 185 5.42 0.14 2.57
CA ARG A 185 6.50 0.29 3.56
C ARG A 185 7.87 0.44 2.91
N PHE A 186 8.12 -0.28 1.82
CA PHE A 186 9.39 -0.20 1.09
C PHE A 186 9.52 1.13 0.35
N TYR A 187 8.44 1.59 -0.28
CA TYR A 187 8.33 2.90 -0.91
C TYR A 187 8.57 4.03 0.09
N ASP A 188 7.94 3.96 1.28
CA ASP A 188 8.15 4.92 2.35
C ASP A 188 9.61 5.03 2.79
N LYS A 189 10.34 3.90 2.80
CA LYS A 189 11.78 3.88 3.09
C LYS A 189 12.62 4.46 1.96
N THR A 190 12.18 4.29 0.71
CA THR A 190 12.98 4.56 -0.49
C THR A 190 12.77 5.97 -1.06
N CYS A 191 11.51 6.38 -1.21
CA CYS A 191 11.11 7.68 -1.73
C CYS A 191 10.80 8.67 -0.60
N GLY A 192 10.00 8.24 0.40
CA GLY A 192 9.73 8.96 1.66
C GLY A 192 9.08 10.36 1.57
N GLN A 193 9.07 11.00 0.40
CA GLN A 193 8.65 12.38 0.22
C GLN A 193 7.13 12.55 0.31
N VAL A 194 6.38 11.57 -0.20
CA VAL A 194 4.90 11.62 -0.24
C VAL A 194 4.35 10.31 0.32
N LYS A 195 3.35 10.38 1.19
CA LYS A 195 2.65 9.19 1.69
C LYS A 195 1.61 8.73 0.68
N LEU A 196 1.63 7.45 0.31
CA LEU A 196 0.66 6.89 -0.64
C LEU A 196 -0.79 7.01 -0.15
N SER A 197 -1.02 6.93 1.16
CA SER A 197 -2.33 7.21 1.76
C SER A 197 -2.84 8.63 1.48
N ALA A 198 -1.96 9.63 1.54
CA ALA A 198 -2.31 11.01 1.22
C ALA A 198 -2.59 11.19 -0.28
N VAL A 199 -1.82 10.54 -1.16
CA VAL A 199 -2.07 10.51 -2.61
C VAL A 199 -3.45 9.94 -2.91
N ARG A 200 -3.80 8.79 -2.33
CA ARG A 200 -5.12 8.15 -2.51
C ARG A 200 -6.25 9.07 -2.05
N GLN A 201 -6.10 9.68 -0.87
CA GLN A 201 -7.10 10.61 -0.34
C GLN A 201 -7.31 11.81 -1.26
N GLN A 202 -6.21 12.41 -1.75
CA GLN A 202 -6.32 13.55 -2.65
C GLN A 202 -6.85 13.17 -4.03
N ALA A 203 -6.56 11.96 -4.51
CA ALA A 203 -7.16 11.45 -5.74
C ALA A 203 -8.68 11.32 -5.62
N VAL A 204 -9.20 10.88 -4.46
CA VAL A 204 -10.65 10.89 -4.22
C VAL A 204 -11.19 12.31 -4.18
N ASN A 205 -10.55 13.22 -3.45
CA ASN A 205 -11.02 14.61 -3.36
C ASN A 205 -11.07 15.27 -4.75
N ALA A 206 -10.01 15.09 -5.54
CA ALA A 206 -9.91 15.59 -6.91
C ALA A 206 -10.97 14.97 -7.82
N PHE A 207 -11.21 13.66 -7.74
CA PHE A 207 -12.28 12.99 -8.47
C PHE A 207 -13.66 13.57 -8.11
N MET A 208 -13.97 13.70 -6.82
CA MET A 208 -15.27 14.22 -6.39
C MET A 208 -15.48 15.66 -6.86
N SER A 209 -14.44 16.49 -6.84
CA SER A 209 -14.47 17.86 -7.35
C SER A 209 -14.69 17.91 -8.87
N GLU A 210 -13.95 17.10 -9.64
CA GLU A 210 -14.06 17.05 -11.12
C GLU A 210 -15.48 16.71 -11.59
N PHE A 211 -16.19 15.87 -10.83
CA PHE A 211 -17.54 15.41 -11.17
C PHE A 211 -18.65 16.08 -10.35
N ASN A 212 -18.35 17.15 -9.60
CA ASN A 212 -19.30 17.89 -8.74
C ASN A 212 -20.09 16.98 -7.77
N ILE A 213 -19.47 15.93 -7.27
CA ILE A 213 -20.09 15.01 -6.33
C ILE A 213 -19.94 15.60 -4.92
N LYS A 214 -21.07 15.97 -4.29
CA LYS A 214 -21.05 16.50 -2.92
C LYS A 214 -20.58 15.41 -1.95
N GLN A 215 -19.60 15.71 -1.11
CA GLN A 215 -19.35 14.91 0.09
C GLN A 215 -20.59 14.99 0.98
N GLU A 216 -21.30 13.87 1.17
CA GLU A 216 -22.14 13.72 2.37
C GLU A 216 -21.17 13.73 3.55
N LEU A 217 -21.07 14.89 4.22
CA LEU A 217 -20.33 15.10 5.45
C LEU A 217 -20.87 14.14 6.52
N ASN A 218 -20.22 13.00 6.67
CA ASN A 218 -20.25 12.22 7.89
C ASN A 218 -18.92 12.49 8.60
N PRO A 219 -18.91 12.89 9.88
CA PRO A 219 -17.68 13.31 10.55
C PRO A 219 -16.67 12.16 10.56
N SER A 220 -15.49 12.44 10.00
CA SER A 220 -14.20 11.74 10.10
C SER A 220 -14.23 10.23 10.44
N PRO A 221 -13.92 9.33 9.49
CA PRO A 221 -13.47 7.98 9.80
C PRO A 221 -11.97 7.94 10.18
N PHE A 222 -11.29 9.09 10.24
CA PHE A 222 -9.89 9.16 10.68
C PHE A 222 -9.83 9.05 12.19
N GLY A 223 -9.57 7.83 12.67
CA GLY A 223 -8.98 7.63 13.97
C GLY A 223 -7.69 8.45 14.04
N THR A 224 -7.65 9.39 14.97
CA THR A 224 -6.42 10.07 15.36
C THR A 224 -5.45 8.99 15.84
N VAL A 225 -4.31 8.83 15.17
CA VAL A 225 -3.19 8.07 15.73
C VAL A 225 -2.66 8.89 16.90
N ARG A 226 -3.19 8.65 18.10
CA ARG A 226 -2.53 9.06 19.33
C ARG A 226 -1.39 8.08 19.58
N GLU A 227 -0.18 8.54 19.31
CA GLU A 227 1.05 7.87 19.73
C GLU A 227 1.17 8.02 21.26
N SER A 228 0.67 7.04 22.01
CA SER A 228 0.93 6.96 23.45
C SER A 228 2.30 6.30 23.66
N ARG A 229 3.31 7.13 23.96
CA ARG A 229 4.58 6.66 24.53
C ARG A 229 4.31 6.21 25.97
N HIS A 230 4.60 4.94 26.27
CA HIS A 230 4.87 4.51 27.64
C HIS A 230 6.36 4.25 27.74
N PHE A 231 7.00 4.98 28.64
CA PHE A 231 8.30 4.64 29.18
C PHE A 231 8.04 3.67 30.32
N ASP A 232 8.64 2.48 30.24
CA ASP A 232 8.99 1.73 31.43
C ASP A 232 10.36 2.23 31.92
#